data_AF-A0A7R9SBD4-F1
#
_entry.id   AF-A0A7R9SBD4-F1
#
_cell.length_a   1.000
_cell.length_b   1.000
_cell.length_c   1.000
_cell.angle_alpha   90.00
_cell.angle_beta   90.00
_cell.angle_gamma   90.00
#
_symmetry.space_group_name_H-M   'P 1'
#
loop_
_entity.id
_entity.type
_entity.pdbx_description
1 polymer ?
#
loop_
_entity_poly.entity_id
_entity_poly.type
_entity_poly.pdbx_seq_one_letter_code
_entity_poly.pdbx_strand_id
1 'polypeptide(L)'
;RHCSLRLNGLTQMTWGIQQGSLHVRLIDPHTNERTWIPHAHTLATIKKAIGRQHLQGWLSKPNQGKAGHLIRLHPASSKLLYLGLRGDSEVWNFAHRARLNLLPLNGTMPGCAGPTRCRRCPASLETLPHALNHCKQNMQLITKRHNVILNRILQALQKPGRQFLTNQPVPNTKSHLRPIVMFEDKAATVLDIAIPFEHCPTAFDDSRQMKIDKYRSLATELQTQGYTVKIGAILVGSLGAWDPANDAALTSLGVPTKYMRLCRELCAADALHHSAEISRYHVRETTQPPTSGDAPTKKIRGLPTKRRR
;
A
#
# COMPACT_ATOMS: atom_id res chain seq x y z
N ARG A 1 22.38 14.61 -43.37
CA ARG A 1 21.31 15.55 -42.93
C ARG A 1 20.99 15.22 -41.47
N HIS A 2 21.39 16.09 -40.55
CA HIS A 2 21.00 15.95 -39.14
C HIS A 2 19.68 16.69 -38.98
N CYS A 3 18.58 15.99 -38.72
CA CYS A 3 17.45 16.67 -38.11
C CYS A 3 17.42 16.36 -36.62
N SER A 4 16.98 17.34 -35.85
CA SER A 4 16.88 17.24 -34.40
C SER A 4 15.42 17.43 -33.99
N LEU A 5 14.96 16.54 -33.12
CA LEU A 5 13.67 16.69 -32.45
C LEU A 5 13.97 17.18 -31.03
N ARG A 6 13.40 18.32 -30.64
CA ARG A 6 13.33 18.75 -29.23
C ARG A 6 11.99 18.32 -28.68
N LEU A 7 12.01 17.44 -27.69
CA LEU A 7 10.84 17.19 -26.86
C LEU A 7 10.86 18.26 -25.76
N ASN A 8 9.72 18.84 -25.36
CA ASN A 8 9.63 19.97 -24.43
C ASN A 8 10.50 19.80 -23.17
N GLY A 9 11.68 20.44 -23.13
CA GLY A 9 12.65 20.34 -22.01
C GLY A 9 13.42 19.02 -21.94
N LEU A 10 13.35 18.19 -22.98
CA LEU A 10 13.82 16.81 -23.03
C LEU A 10 14.77 16.64 -24.21
N THR A 11 15.89 15.98 -23.90
CA THR A 11 16.73 15.19 -24.77
C THR A 11 16.74 15.59 -26.24
N GLN A 12 17.74 16.37 -26.65
CA GLN A 12 18.02 16.58 -28.07
C GLN A 12 18.29 15.21 -28.72
N MET A 13 17.46 14.86 -29.70
CA MET A 13 17.61 13.62 -30.45
C MET A 13 18.28 13.91 -31.77
N THR A 14 19.27 13.10 -32.14
CA THR A 14 19.83 13.07 -33.50
C THR A 14 20.00 11.62 -33.91
N TRP A 15 19.93 11.31 -35.20
CA TRP A 15 20.11 9.94 -35.70
C TRP A 15 21.36 9.82 -36.57
N GLY A 16 21.87 8.59 -36.66
CA GLY A 16 23.02 8.23 -37.48
C GLY A 16 23.06 6.72 -37.71
N ILE A 17 23.86 6.29 -38.70
CA ILE A 17 24.11 4.87 -38.93
C ILE A 17 25.43 4.53 -38.26
N GLN A 18 25.44 3.52 -37.39
CA GLN A 18 26.64 2.95 -36.80
C GLN A 18 26.66 1.45 -37.11
N GLN A 19 27.78 0.96 -37.65
CA GLN A 19 27.96 -0.46 -38.00
C GLN A 19 26.80 -1.02 -38.84
N GLY A 20 26.31 -0.25 -39.81
CA GLY A 20 25.21 -0.66 -40.71
C GLY A 20 23.81 -0.60 -40.10
N SER A 21 23.65 -0.18 -38.84
CA SER A 21 22.35 -0.11 -38.16
C SER A 21 21.97 1.32 -37.75
N LEU A 22 20.68 1.64 -37.82
CA LEU A 22 20.15 2.95 -37.39
C LEU A 22 20.26 3.10 -35.87
N HIS A 23 20.94 4.15 -35.43
CA HIS A 23 21.09 4.53 -34.04
C HIS A 23 20.53 5.94 -33.81
N VAL A 24 20.03 6.16 -32.60
CA VAL A 24 19.55 7.44 -32.12
C VAL A 24 20.45 7.88 -30.98
N ARG A 25 21.05 9.05 -31.13
CA ARG A 25 21.78 9.74 -30.08
C ARG A 25 20.81 10.53 -29.22
N LEU A 26 20.73 10.18 -27.95
CA LEU A 26 20.02 10.90 -26.91
C LEU A 26 21.01 11.76 -26.10
N ILE A 27 20.60 12.97 -25.74
CA ILE A 27 21.34 13.87 -24.85
C ILE A 27 20.58 13.99 -23.52
N ASP A 28 21.18 13.62 -22.38
CA ASP A 28 20.52 13.85 -21.09
C ASP A 28 20.45 15.37 -20.81
N PRO A 29 19.27 15.95 -20.55
CA PRO A 29 19.15 17.40 -20.37
C PRO A 29 19.79 17.91 -19.06
N HIS A 30 20.07 17.04 -18.08
CA HIS A 30 20.65 17.41 -16.79
C HIS A 30 22.15 17.17 -16.74
N THR A 31 22.65 16.07 -17.31
CA THR A 31 24.08 15.74 -17.29
C THR A 31 24.81 16.12 -18.59
N ASN A 32 24.07 16.49 -19.64
CA ASN A 32 24.57 16.70 -21.00
C ASN A 32 25.29 15.48 -21.61
N GLU A 33 25.10 14.30 -21.00
CA GLU A 33 25.69 13.04 -21.43
C GLU A 33 25.05 12.58 -22.74
N ARG A 34 25.86 12.07 -23.66
CA ARG A 34 25.44 11.68 -25.00
C ARG A 34 25.53 10.17 -25.14
N THR A 35 24.40 9.53 -25.37
CA THR A 35 24.33 8.07 -25.52
C THR A 35 23.75 7.69 -26.88
N TRP A 36 24.45 6.80 -27.59
CA TRP A 36 23.95 6.19 -28.82
C TRP A 36 23.17 4.94 -28.47
N ILE A 37 21.94 4.83 -28.98
CA ILE A 37 21.04 3.74 -28.67
C ILE A 37 20.51 3.17 -29.99
N PRO A 38 20.45 1.84 -30.16
CA PRO A 38 19.84 1.25 -31.33
C PRO A 38 18.40 1.75 -31.51
N HIS A 39 17.97 1.96 -32.75
CA HIS A 39 16.62 2.46 -33.06
C HIS A 39 15.52 1.64 -32.35
N ALA A 40 15.68 0.31 -32.29
CA ALA A 40 14.76 -0.61 -31.61
C ALA A 40 14.50 -0.28 -30.12
N HIS A 41 15.47 0.32 -29.42
CA HIS A 41 15.35 0.67 -28.00
C HIS A 41 15.00 2.15 -27.77
N THR A 42 14.95 2.96 -28.82
CA THR A 42 14.79 4.42 -28.71
C THR A 42 13.52 4.79 -27.95
N LEU A 43 12.37 4.24 -28.36
CA LEU A 43 11.08 4.56 -27.74
C LEU A 43 11.04 4.15 -26.26
N ALA A 44 11.59 2.98 -25.92
CA ALA A 44 11.64 2.49 -24.55
C ALA A 44 12.50 3.39 -23.66
N THR A 45 13.66 3.84 -24.17
CA THR A 45 14.53 4.76 -23.43
C THR A 45 13.88 6.12 -23.22
N ILE A 46 13.24 6.69 -24.26
CA ILE A 46 12.54 7.97 -24.15
C ILE A 46 11.40 7.89 -23.13
N LYS A 47 10.54 6.86 -23.21
CA LYS A 47 9.47 6.64 -22.23
C LYS A 47 10.01 6.54 -20.81
N LYS A 48 11.15 5.85 -20.61
CA LYS A 48 11.81 5.75 -19.31
C LYS A 48 12.34 7.09 -18.81
N ALA A 49 12.95 7.89 -19.68
CA ALA A 49 13.46 9.22 -19.34
C ALA A 49 12.32 10.19 -18.96
N ILE A 50 11.28 10.26 -19.79
CA ILE A 50 10.07 11.04 -19.52
C ILE A 50 9.41 10.61 -18.20
N GLY A 51 9.26 9.29 -17.99
CA GLY A 51 8.71 8.75 -16.76
C GLY A 51 9.52 9.12 -15.51
N ARG A 52 10.85 9.12 -15.59
CA ARG A 52 11.73 9.57 -14.49
C ARG A 52 11.55 11.05 -14.19
N GLN A 53 11.47 11.89 -15.21
CA GLN A 53 11.25 13.33 -15.03
C GLN A 53 9.90 13.61 -14.38
N HIS A 54 8.82 12.98 -14.86
CA HIS A 54 7.50 13.11 -14.23
C HIS A 54 7.51 12.62 -12.79
N LEU A 55 8.19 11.50 -12.52
CA LEU A 55 8.35 11.00 -11.16
C LEU A 55 9.09 12.02 -10.27
N GLN A 56 10.22 12.56 -10.71
CA GLN A 56 10.97 13.59 -9.96
C GLN A 56 10.12 14.84 -9.73
N GLY A 57 9.42 15.30 -10.76
CA GLY A 57 8.51 16.44 -10.67
C GLY A 57 7.31 16.21 -9.74
N TRP A 58 6.87 14.95 -9.59
CA TRP A 58 5.85 14.58 -8.62
C TRP A 58 6.42 14.52 -7.20
N LEU A 59 7.54 13.82 -7.00
CA LEU A 59 8.20 13.69 -5.70
C LEU A 59 8.63 15.04 -5.11
N SER A 60 8.98 16.02 -5.95
CA SER A 60 9.34 17.37 -5.49
C SER A 60 8.16 18.19 -4.98
N LYS A 61 6.91 17.74 -5.19
CA LYS A 61 5.72 18.44 -4.65
C LYS A 61 5.61 18.21 -3.14
N PRO A 62 5.70 19.26 -2.30
CA PRO A 62 5.76 19.09 -0.84
C PRO A 62 4.55 18.35 -0.24
N ASN A 63 3.36 18.54 -0.80
CA ASN A 63 2.14 17.89 -0.33
C ASN A 63 1.81 16.63 -1.15
N GLN A 64 1.67 16.80 -2.47
CA GLN A 64 1.17 15.76 -3.36
C GLN A 64 2.20 14.65 -3.63
N GLY A 65 3.50 14.91 -3.44
CA GLY A 65 4.59 13.98 -3.74
C GLY A 65 4.88 12.94 -2.66
N LYS A 66 4.35 13.13 -1.43
CA LYS A 66 4.70 12.36 -0.23
C LYS A 66 4.58 10.84 -0.43
N ALA A 67 3.43 10.38 -0.92
CA ALA A 67 3.16 8.95 -1.11
C ALA A 67 4.04 8.32 -2.20
N GLY A 68 4.48 9.13 -3.19
CA GLY A 68 5.28 8.66 -4.32
C GLY A 68 6.61 8.04 -3.89
N HIS A 69 7.19 8.48 -2.77
CA HIS A 69 8.48 7.98 -2.28
C HIS A 69 8.45 6.48 -1.96
N LEU A 70 7.37 5.99 -1.37
CA LEU A 70 7.19 4.58 -1.01
C LEU A 70 6.53 3.77 -2.14
N ILE A 71 5.56 4.36 -2.84
CA ILE A 71 4.87 3.68 -3.96
C ILE A 71 5.84 3.26 -5.06
N ARG A 72 6.86 4.08 -5.35
CA ARG A 72 7.85 3.78 -6.40
C ARG A 72 8.81 2.63 -6.06
N LEU A 73 8.91 2.24 -4.78
CA LEU A 73 9.89 1.24 -4.33
C LEU A 73 9.64 -0.14 -4.94
N HIS A 74 8.39 -0.45 -5.26
CA HIS A 74 8.04 -1.74 -5.85
C HIS A 74 6.94 -1.62 -6.92
N PRO A 75 7.08 -2.26 -8.11
CA PRO A 75 6.09 -2.17 -9.19
C PRO A 75 4.69 -2.66 -8.82
N ALA A 76 4.57 -3.63 -7.90
CA ALA A 76 3.27 -4.16 -7.46
C ALA A 76 2.39 -3.07 -6.85
N SER A 77 2.98 -2.03 -6.25
CA SER A 77 2.26 -0.91 -5.64
C SER A 77 1.36 -0.16 -6.62
N SER A 78 1.66 -0.19 -7.91
CA SER A 78 0.86 0.49 -8.95
C SER A 78 0.35 -0.45 -10.03
N LYS A 79 0.79 -1.71 -10.06
CA LYS A 79 0.45 -2.68 -11.10
C LYS A 79 -1.06 -2.82 -11.30
N LEU A 80 -1.81 -2.86 -10.21
CA LEU A 80 -3.27 -3.01 -10.27
C LEU A 80 -4.02 -1.76 -10.71
N LEU A 81 -3.43 -0.56 -10.59
CA LEU A 81 -4.03 0.64 -11.16
C LEU A 81 -4.00 0.60 -12.69
N TYR A 82 -2.93 0.04 -13.27
CA TYR A 82 -2.80 -0.15 -14.71
C TYR A 82 -3.67 -1.28 -15.26
N LEU A 83 -3.98 -2.27 -14.42
CA LEU A 83 -4.92 -3.35 -14.73
C LEU A 83 -6.37 -2.98 -14.33
N GLY A 84 -6.61 -1.71 -13.99
CA GLY A 84 -7.92 -1.14 -13.71
C GLY A 84 -8.62 -1.72 -12.49
N LEU A 85 -7.89 -2.17 -11.45
CA LEU A 85 -8.44 -2.72 -10.19
C LEU A 85 -9.71 -3.56 -10.44
N ARG A 86 -9.64 -4.47 -11.43
CA ARG A 86 -10.75 -5.36 -11.82
C ARG A 86 -12.12 -4.67 -11.98
N GLY A 87 -12.17 -3.45 -12.51
CA GLY A 87 -13.42 -2.76 -12.86
C GLY A 87 -14.01 -1.86 -11.77
N ASP A 88 -13.34 -1.65 -10.63
CA ASP A 88 -13.82 -0.74 -9.58
C ASP A 88 -13.33 0.70 -9.81
N SER A 89 -14.12 1.48 -10.53
CA SER A 89 -13.84 2.89 -10.82
C SER A 89 -13.76 3.75 -9.55
N GLU A 90 -14.48 3.39 -8.48
CA GLU A 90 -14.45 4.16 -7.23
C GLU A 90 -13.08 4.03 -6.56
N VAL A 91 -12.55 2.81 -6.49
CA VAL A 91 -11.26 2.55 -5.84
C VAL A 91 -10.11 3.09 -6.68
N TRP A 92 -10.22 3.02 -8.01
CA TRP A 92 -9.26 3.68 -8.90
C TRP A 92 -9.22 5.21 -8.68
N ASN A 93 -10.39 5.86 -8.63
CA ASN A 93 -10.50 7.29 -8.37
C ASN A 93 -9.99 7.66 -6.97
N PHE A 94 -10.35 6.86 -5.97
CA PHE A 94 -9.84 7.01 -4.61
C PHE A 94 -8.32 6.94 -4.58
N ALA A 95 -7.71 5.93 -5.21
CA ALA A 95 -6.27 5.73 -5.18
C ALA A 95 -5.52 6.95 -5.74
N HIS A 96 -5.95 7.47 -6.89
CA HIS A 96 -5.32 8.65 -7.50
C HIS A 96 -5.46 9.88 -6.61
N ARG A 97 -6.68 10.17 -6.13
CA ARG A 97 -6.92 11.34 -5.26
C ARG A 97 -6.18 11.22 -3.94
N ALA A 98 -6.19 10.05 -3.30
CA ALA A 98 -5.55 9.82 -2.01
C ALA A 98 -4.02 9.93 -2.12
N ARG A 99 -3.41 9.38 -3.18
CA ARG A 99 -1.96 9.48 -3.42
C ARG A 99 -1.48 10.91 -3.67
N LEU A 100 -2.36 11.76 -4.18
CA LEU A 100 -2.11 13.18 -4.39
C LEU A 100 -2.59 14.05 -3.22
N ASN A 101 -3.11 13.45 -2.15
CA ASN A 101 -3.70 14.15 -1.00
C ASN A 101 -4.83 15.13 -1.40
N LEU A 102 -5.73 14.69 -2.30
CA LEU A 102 -6.86 15.43 -2.88
C LEU A 102 -8.23 14.89 -2.43
N LEU A 103 -8.28 14.17 -1.31
CA LEU A 103 -9.54 13.78 -0.70
C LEU A 103 -10.18 14.98 0.01
N PRO A 104 -11.51 15.07 0.07
CA PRO A 104 -12.21 16.23 0.62
C PRO A 104 -12.23 16.19 2.15
N LEU A 105 -11.05 16.27 2.78
CA LEU A 105 -10.88 16.31 4.23
C LEU A 105 -10.66 17.75 4.69
N ASN A 106 -11.18 18.07 5.87
CA ASN A 106 -11.16 19.39 6.49
C ASN A 106 -9.72 19.94 6.65
N GLY A 107 -8.75 19.08 6.97
CA GLY A 107 -7.34 19.47 7.12
C GLY A 107 -6.54 19.52 5.82
N THR A 108 -7.14 19.22 4.67
CA THR A 108 -6.45 19.13 3.37
C THR A 108 -6.86 20.20 2.36
N MET A 109 -7.59 21.23 2.79
CA MET A 109 -8.06 22.34 1.94
C MET A 109 -7.27 23.64 2.25
N PRO A 110 -6.12 23.89 1.61
CA PRO A 110 -5.37 25.13 1.80
C PRO A 110 -6.22 26.35 1.40
N GLY A 111 -6.27 27.37 2.24
CA GLY A 111 -6.91 28.65 1.93
C GLY A 111 -8.43 28.70 2.13
N CYS A 112 -9.07 27.60 2.53
CA CYS A 112 -10.47 27.64 2.94
C CYS A 112 -10.57 27.98 4.44
N ALA A 113 -11.36 29.00 4.80
CA ALA A 113 -11.68 29.37 6.19
C ALA A 113 -12.58 28.34 6.92
N GLY A 114 -12.63 27.11 6.42
CA GLY A 114 -13.48 26.03 6.92
C GLY A 114 -12.92 25.38 8.19
N PRO A 115 -13.68 24.45 8.79
CA PRO A 115 -13.19 23.67 9.92
C PRO A 115 -11.96 22.86 9.50
N THR A 116 -10.97 22.78 10.39
CA THR A 116 -9.80 21.90 10.22
C THR A 116 -9.91 20.61 11.03
N ARG A 117 -10.75 20.62 12.07
CA ARG A 117 -11.00 19.49 12.98
C ARG A 117 -11.63 18.31 12.25
N CYS A 118 -11.38 17.11 12.78
CA CYS A 118 -12.01 15.89 12.30
C CYS A 118 -13.53 15.95 12.43
N ARG A 119 -14.24 15.56 11.38
CA ARG A 119 -15.72 15.54 11.37
C ARG A 119 -16.31 14.38 12.17
N ARG A 120 -15.49 13.36 12.49
CA ARG A 120 -15.93 12.12 13.16
C ARG A 120 -15.48 12.02 14.61
N CYS A 121 -14.37 12.64 15.00
CA CYS A 121 -13.82 12.49 16.34
C CYS A 121 -13.17 13.79 16.86
N PRO A 122 -12.78 13.85 18.14
CA PRO A 122 -12.23 15.08 18.74
C PRO A 122 -10.87 15.56 18.20
N ALA A 123 -10.27 14.89 17.22
CA ALA A 123 -8.97 15.26 16.69
C ALA A 123 -8.98 16.67 16.09
N SER A 124 -7.92 17.44 16.36
CA SER A 124 -7.79 18.85 15.98
C SER A 124 -7.57 19.06 14.48
N LEU A 125 -7.10 18.04 13.75
CA LEU A 125 -6.82 18.12 12.33
C LEU A 125 -7.28 16.86 11.58
N GLU A 126 -8.16 17.03 10.60
CA GLU A 126 -8.64 15.96 9.71
C GLU A 126 -7.67 15.77 8.53
N THR A 127 -6.58 15.06 8.78
CA THR A 127 -5.63 14.68 7.73
C THR A 127 -5.97 13.32 7.13
N LEU A 128 -5.38 13.03 5.97
CA LEU A 128 -5.47 11.71 5.36
C LEU A 128 -4.89 10.58 6.24
N PRO A 129 -3.68 10.72 6.85
CA PRO A 129 -3.21 9.76 7.86
C PRO A 129 -4.19 9.59 9.02
N HIS A 130 -4.79 10.68 9.51
CA HIS A 130 -5.80 10.59 10.56
C HIS A 130 -7.00 9.76 10.12
N ALA A 131 -7.66 10.14 9.03
CA ALA A 131 -8.87 9.50 8.54
C ALA A 131 -8.66 8.01 8.26
N LEU A 132 -7.53 7.64 7.62
CA LEU A 132 -7.30 6.27 7.18
C LEU A 132 -6.66 5.37 8.24
N ASN A 133 -5.93 5.90 9.23
CA ASN A 133 -5.12 5.08 10.13
C ASN A 133 -5.34 5.33 11.62
N HIS A 134 -5.86 6.49 12.02
CA HIS A 134 -5.89 6.89 13.44
C HIS A 134 -7.25 7.37 13.94
N CYS A 135 -8.24 7.55 13.06
CA CYS A 135 -9.55 8.00 13.46
C CYS A 135 -10.27 6.92 14.28
N LYS A 136 -10.55 7.24 15.56
CA LYS A 136 -11.20 6.31 16.50
C LYS A 136 -12.52 5.75 15.97
N GLN A 137 -13.32 6.57 15.28
CA GLN A 137 -14.59 6.12 14.68
C GLN A 137 -14.44 5.20 13.48
N ASN A 138 -13.25 5.13 12.88
CA ASN A 138 -12.95 4.25 11.77
C ASN A 138 -12.25 2.95 12.22
N MET A 139 -11.96 2.76 13.51
CA MET A 139 -11.11 1.68 13.97
C MET A 139 -11.61 0.28 13.60
N GLN A 140 -12.92 0.05 13.56
CA GLN A 140 -13.46 -1.23 13.10
C GLN A 140 -13.09 -1.51 11.63
N LEU A 141 -13.20 -0.51 10.76
CA LEU A 141 -12.84 -0.62 9.35
C LEU A 141 -11.31 -0.69 9.15
N ILE A 142 -10.53 0.03 9.96
CA ILE A 142 -9.06 -0.03 9.96
C ILE A 142 -8.60 -1.44 10.36
N THR A 143 -9.20 -2.03 11.39
CA THR A 143 -8.94 -3.42 11.81
C THR A 143 -9.39 -4.42 10.74
N LYS A 144 -10.53 -4.18 10.07
CA LYS A 144 -10.97 -5.01 8.94
C LYS A 144 -9.93 -5.01 7.81
N ARG A 145 -9.43 -3.84 7.41
CA ARG A 145 -8.33 -3.70 6.43
C ARG A 145 -7.10 -4.50 6.85
N HIS A 146 -6.69 -4.37 8.10
CA HIS A 146 -5.59 -5.15 8.67
C HIS A 146 -5.81 -6.66 8.54
N ASN A 147 -6.97 -7.14 8.96
CA ASN A 147 -7.27 -8.57 9.01
C ASN A 147 -7.35 -9.21 7.63
N VAL A 148 -7.82 -8.48 6.60
CA VAL A 148 -7.84 -8.99 5.22
C VAL A 148 -6.41 -9.22 4.71
N ILE A 149 -5.49 -8.27 4.94
CA ILE A 149 -4.08 -8.43 4.56
C ILE A 149 -3.41 -9.53 5.38
N LEU A 150 -3.66 -9.59 6.69
CA LEU A 150 -3.21 -10.68 7.55
C LEU A 150 -3.61 -12.04 6.98
N ASN A 151 -4.89 -12.22 6.62
CA ASN A 151 -5.39 -13.47 6.08
C ASN A 151 -4.72 -13.85 4.75
N ARG A 152 -4.41 -12.87 3.87
CA ARG A 152 -3.63 -13.11 2.64
C ARG A 152 -2.24 -13.66 2.93
N ILE A 153 -1.55 -13.05 3.90
CA ILE A 153 -0.21 -13.47 4.30
C ILE A 153 -0.27 -14.86 4.95
N LEU A 154 -1.25 -15.14 5.80
CA LEU A 154 -1.43 -16.46 6.39
C LEU A 154 -1.67 -17.53 5.32
N GLN A 155 -2.53 -17.27 4.34
CA GLN A 155 -2.72 -18.16 3.19
C GLN A 155 -1.42 -18.39 2.41
N ALA A 156 -0.56 -17.36 2.29
CA ALA A 156 0.75 -17.49 1.64
C ALA A 156 1.73 -18.37 2.41
N LEU A 157 1.66 -18.33 3.74
CA LEU A 157 2.56 -19.04 4.63
C LEU A 157 2.13 -20.50 4.88
N GLN A 158 0.86 -20.83 4.62
CA GLN A 158 0.32 -22.18 4.84
C GLN A 158 1.13 -23.23 4.08
N LYS A 159 1.71 -24.16 4.86
CA LYS A 159 2.41 -25.35 4.39
C LYS A 159 2.08 -26.54 5.30
N PRO A 160 2.00 -27.76 4.75
CA PRO A 160 1.89 -28.97 5.57
C PRO A 160 3.02 -29.05 6.61
N GLY A 161 2.69 -29.44 7.85
CA GLY A 161 3.66 -29.66 8.93
C GLY A 161 4.10 -28.41 9.70
N ARG A 162 3.66 -27.21 9.31
CA ARG A 162 4.05 -25.95 9.98
C ARG A 162 3.00 -25.49 10.98
N GLN A 163 3.41 -25.24 12.22
CA GLN A 163 2.51 -24.75 13.27
C GLN A 163 2.50 -23.23 13.30
N PHE A 164 1.31 -22.64 13.29
CA PHE A 164 1.09 -21.20 13.37
C PHE A 164 0.24 -20.86 14.59
N LEU A 165 0.65 -19.84 15.33
CA LEU A 165 -0.20 -19.12 16.27
C LEU A 165 -0.56 -17.78 15.64
N THR A 166 -1.85 -17.46 15.62
CA THR A 166 -2.35 -16.20 15.05
C THR A 166 -3.50 -15.67 15.90
N ASN A 167 -3.61 -14.34 16.02
CA ASN A 167 -4.71 -13.68 16.74
C ASN A 167 -4.92 -14.14 18.20
N GLN A 168 -3.91 -14.74 18.82
CA GLN A 168 -3.95 -15.22 20.20
C GLN A 168 -2.62 -14.93 20.91
N PRO A 169 -2.63 -14.80 22.26
CA PRO A 169 -1.41 -14.75 23.06
C PRO A 169 -0.53 -15.97 22.81
N VAL A 170 0.80 -15.78 22.89
CA VAL A 170 1.74 -16.88 22.74
C VAL A 170 1.72 -17.73 24.03
N PRO A 171 1.38 -19.04 23.96
CA PRO A 171 1.37 -19.91 25.12
C PRO A 171 2.70 -19.92 25.86
N ASN A 172 2.67 -20.14 27.18
CA ASN A 172 3.84 -20.21 28.03
C ASN A 172 4.71 -18.92 28.03
N THR A 173 4.14 -17.79 27.64
CA THR A 173 4.76 -16.46 27.75
C THR A 173 3.89 -15.56 28.61
N LYS A 174 4.49 -14.51 29.18
CA LYS A 174 3.75 -13.47 29.93
C LYS A 174 3.12 -12.43 28.99
N SER A 175 3.33 -12.58 27.68
CA SER A 175 2.91 -11.61 26.69
C SER A 175 1.42 -11.76 26.33
N HIS A 176 0.67 -10.66 26.39
CA HIS A 176 -0.69 -10.59 25.84
C HIS A 176 -0.72 -10.17 24.36
N LEU A 177 0.46 -10.04 23.75
CA LEU A 177 0.59 -9.66 22.34
C LEU A 177 0.11 -10.79 21.44
N ARG A 178 -0.40 -10.44 20.25
CA ARG A 178 -1.02 -11.38 19.31
C ARG A 178 -0.37 -11.30 17.91
N PRO A 179 0.94 -11.54 17.77
CA PRO A 179 1.58 -11.61 16.46
C PRO A 179 1.21 -12.91 15.74
N ILE A 180 1.70 -13.05 14.51
CA ILE A 180 1.86 -14.36 13.86
C ILE A 180 3.13 -14.97 14.46
N VAL A 181 3.05 -16.17 15.03
CA VAL A 181 4.24 -16.94 15.44
C VAL A 181 4.26 -18.23 14.67
N MET A 182 5.41 -18.50 14.05
CA MET A 182 5.66 -19.73 13.31
C MET A 182 6.77 -20.51 14.01
N PHE A 183 6.51 -21.76 14.35
CA PHE A 183 7.49 -22.65 14.96
C PHE A 183 7.98 -23.69 13.93
N GLU A 184 9.30 -23.87 13.88
CA GLU A 184 9.99 -24.87 13.07
C GLU A 184 11.16 -25.44 13.89
N ASP A 185 11.02 -26.68 14.36
CA ASP A 185 12.00 -27.33 15.24
C ASP A 185 12.41 -26.44 16.43
N LYS A 186 13.67 -25.99 16.48
CA LYS A 186 14.21 -25.08 17.50
C LYS A 186 14.23 -23.62 17.06
N ALA A 187 13.46 -23.25 16.03
CA ALA A 187 13.35 -21.88 15.55
C ALA A 187 11.91 -21.35 15.71
N ALA A 188 11.80 -20.07 16.06
CA ALA A 188 10.53 -19.35 16.08
C ALA A 188 10.65 -18.06 15.28
N THR A 189 9.69 -17.80 14.38
CA THR A 189 9.59 -16.51 13.70
C THR A 189 8.37 -15.76 14.20
N VAL A 190 8.60 -14.60 14.82
CA VAL A 190 7.56 -13.65 15.25
C VAL A 190 7.39 -12.63 14.15
N LEU A 191 6.22 -12.61 13.52
CA LEU A 191 5.88 -11.76 12.39
C LEU A 191 4.63 -10.95 12.70
N ASP A 192 4.60 -9.68 12.31
CA ASP A 192 3.39 -8.87 12.41
C ASP A 192 3.12 -8.10 11.12
N ILE A 193 1.86 -7.76 10.89
CA ILE A 193 1.45 -6.92 9.77
C ILE A 193 1.42 -5.46 10.24
N ALA A 194 1.95 -4.58 9.42
CA ALA A 194 1.83 -3.14 9.61
C ALA A 194 1.22 -2.52 8.35
N ILE A 195 0.23 -1.64 8.56
CA ILE A 195 -0.36 -0.84 7.48
C ILE A 195 -0.10 0.64 7.76
N PRO A 196 1.15 1.11 7.60
CA PRO A 196 1.47 2.51 7.82
C PRO A 196 0.87 3.39 6.72
N PHE A 197 0.82 4.69 6.99
CA PHE A 197 0.41 5.67 6.00
C PHE A 197 1.65 6.24 5.30
N GLU A 198 1.64 6.30 3.97
CA GLU A 198 2.77 6.71 3.13
C GLU A 198 3.01 8.24 3.12
N HIS A 199 3.30 8.83 4.27
CA HIS A 199 3.51 10.28 4.42
C HIS A 199 4.95 10.75 4.20
N CYS A 200 5.94 9.87 4.32
CA CYS A 200 7.35 10.19 4.15
C CYS A 200 8.15 8.95 3.70
N PRO A 201 9.40 9.14 3.23
CA PRO A 201 10.26 8.04 2.81
C PRO A 201 10.59 7.02 3.92
N THR A 202 10.65 7.45 5.18
CA THR A 202 11.03 6.61 6.32
C THR A 202 9.86 5.86 6.94
N ALA A 203 8.61 6.14 6.54
CA ALA A 203 7.44 5.62 7.24
C ALA A 203 7.38 4.09 7.30
N PHE A 204 7.97 3.39 6.33
CA PHE A 204 8.10 1.94 6.36
C PHE A 204 9.17 1.49 7.36
N ASP A 205 10.39 2.03 7.28
CA ASP A 205 11.48 1.68 8.20
C ASP A 205 11.10 1.98 9.66
N ASP A 206 10.52 3.15 9.92
CA ASP A 206 10.05 3.55 11.24
C ASP A 206 8.99 2.58 11.78
N SER A 207 8.03 2.18 10.93
CA SER A 207 6.97 1.23 11.32
C SER A 207 7.50 -0.18 11.54
N ARG A 208 8.48 -0.60 10.75
CA ARG A 208 9.17 -1.88 10.91
C ARG A 208 9.92 -1.92 12.24
N GLN A 209 10.69 -0.87 12.53
CA GLN A 209 11.44 -0.77 13.77
C GLN A 209 10.51 -0.75 14.99
N MET A 210 9.43 0.03 14.95
CA MET A 210 8.40 0.02 16.01
C MET A 210 7.83 -1.37 16.28
N LYS A 211 7.58 -2.18 15.24
CA LYS A 211 7.11 -3.56 15.40
C LYS A 211 8.20 -4.46 15.99
N ILE A 212 9.44 -4.35 15.50
CA ILE A 212 10.58 -5.12 16.04
C ILE A 212 10.76 -4.83 17.53
N ASP A 213 10.76 -3.55 17.91
CA ASP A 213 10.89 -3.13 19.32
C ASP A 213 9.73 -3.64 20.17
N LYS A 214 8.48 -3.55 19.65
CA LYS A 214 7.28 -4.05 20.32
C LYS A 214 7.36 -5.54 20.68
N TYR A 215 7.93 -6.37 19.79
CA TYR A 215 7.99 -7.82 20.00
C TYR A 215 9.32 -8.30 20.59
N ARG A 216 10.24 -7.39 20.94
CA ARG A 216 11.56 -7.74 21.48
C ARG A 216 11.46 -8.54 22.77
N SER A 217 10.59 -8.13 23.71
CA SER A 217 10.39 -8.86 24.98
C SER A 217 9.88 -10.27 24.76
N LEU A 218 8.88 -10.44 23.90
CA LEU A 218 8.35 -11.75 23.52
C LEU A 218 9.45 -12.64 22.90
N ALA A 219 10.30 -12.07 22.04
CA ALA A 219 11.42 -12.81 21.46
C ALA A 219 12.43 -13.25 22.53
N THR A 220 12.73 -12.41 23.51
CA THR A 220 13.59 -12.78 24.65
C THR A 220 12.99 -13.92 25.45
N GLU A 221 11.68 -13.89 25.74
CA GLU A 221 11.01 -15.00 26.44
C GLU A 221 11.10 -16.32 25.65
N LEU A 222 10.82 -16.29 24.35
CA LEU A 222 10.97 -17.46 23.49
C LEU A 222 12.43 -17.96 23.40
N GLN A 223 13.41 -17.05 23.42
CA GLN A 223 14.83 -17.42 23.48
C GLN A 223 15.17 -18.13 24.79
N THR A 224 14.65 -17.67 25.94
CA THR A 224 14.86 -18.36 27.22
C THR A 224 14.23 -19.75 27.26
N GLN A 225 13.23 -20.01 26.42
CA GLN A 225 12.63 -21.34 26.22
C GLN A 225 13.43 -22.22 25.26
N GLY A 226 14.58 -21.76 24.74
CA GLY A 226 15.48 -22.52 23.89
C GLY A 226 15.25 -22.36 22.38
N TYR A 227 14.41 -21.41 21.95
CA TYR A 227 14.21 -21.13 20.52
C TYR A 227 15.24 -20.14 19.98
N THR A 228 15.67 -20.36 18.74
CA THR A 228 16.30 -19.33 17.92
C THR A 228 15.20 -18.45 17.33
N VAL A 229 15.12 -17.20 17.76
CA VAL A 229 14.00 -16.31 17.41
C VAL A 229 14.39 -15.27 16.36
N LYS A 230 13.55 -15.13 15.33
CA LYS A 230 13.61 -14.01 14.36
C LYS A 230 12.37 -13.15 14.50
N ILE A 231 12.54 -11.82 14.50
CA ILE A 231 11.42 -10.87 14.47
C ILE A 231 11.36 -10.23 13.10
N GLY A 232 10.16 -10.18 12.52
CA GLY A 232 9.91 -9.54 11.23
C GLY A 232 8.61 -8.76 11.22
N ALA A 233 8.42 -7.98 10.15
CA ALA A 233 7.16 -7.33 9.85
C ALA A 233 6.88 -7.36 8.35
N ILE A 234 5.61 -7.50 7.97
CA ILE A 234 5.15 -7.31 6.59
C ILE A 234 4.44 -5.96 6.50
N LEU A 235 4.94 -5.10 5.63
CA LEU A 235 4.50 -3.71 5.52
C LEU A 235 3.76 -3.49 4.20
N VAL A 236 2.49 -3.10 4.30
CA VAL A 236 1.69 -2.70 3.14
C VAL A 236 1.10 -1.34 3.44
N GLY A 237 1.46 -0.34 2.68
CA GLY A 237 0.98 1.02 2.87
C GLY A 237 -0.53 1.14 2.67
N SER A 238 -1.13 2.10 3.36
CA SER A 238 -2.56 2.38 3.31
C SER A 238 -3.05 2.82 1.92
N LEU A 239 -2.15 3.39 1.13
CA LEU A 239 -2.35 3.79 -0.26
C LEU A 239 -1.80 2.75 -1.26
N GLY A 240 -1.56 1.52 -0.78
CA GLY A 240 -1.19 0.36 -1.59
C GLY A 240 0.30 0.23 -1.89
N ALA A 241 1.19 0.94 -1.19
CA ALA A 241 2.62 0.72 -1.35
C ALA A 241 3.05 -0.66 -0.79
N TRP A 242 3.84 -1.41 -1.54
CA TRP A 242 4.46 -2.66 -1.09
C TRP A 242 5.91 -2.42 -0.69
N ASP A 243 6.30 -2.84 0.51
CA ASP A 243 7.69 -2.78 0.96
C ASP A 243 8.52 -3.91 0.31
N PRO A 244 9.58 -3.59 -0.47
CA PRO A 244 10.47 -4.60 -1.02
C PRO A 244 11.06 -5.56 0.02
N ALA A 245 11.28 -5.12 1.26
CA ALA A 245 11.83 -5.96 2.32
C ALA A 245 10.90 -7.13 2.70
N ASN A 246 9.60 -7.03 2.38
CA ASN A 246 8.66 -8.14 2.56
C ASN A 246 9.03 -9.35 1.69
N ASP A 247 9.64 -9.13 0.53
CA ASP A 247 9.96 -10.22 -0.40
C ASP A 247 11.03 -11.15 0.18
N ALA A 248 12.08 -10.57 0.76
CA ALA A 248 13.11 -11.33 1.44
C ALA A 248 12.55 -12.10 2.64
N ALA A 249 11.69 -11.44 3.45
CA ALA A 249 11.02 -12.07 4.58
C ALA A 249 10.16 -13.26 4.13
N LEU A 250 9.25 -13.07 3.18
CA LEU A 250 8.37 -14.14 2.68
C LEU A 250 9.17 -15.27 1.99
N THR A 251 10.24 -14.95 1.27
CA THR A 251 11.12 -15.96 0.67
C THR A 251 11.82 -16.81 1.72
N SER A 252 12.34 -16.20 2.79
CA SER A 252 12.94 -16.94 3.91
C SER A 252 11.93 -17.80 4.68
N LEU A 253 10.66 -17.39 4.67
CA LEU A 253 9.54 -18.19 5.16
C LEU A 253 9.08 -19.22 4.12
N GLY A 254 9.77 -19.37 2.99
CA GLY A 254 9.52 -20.40 1.99
C GLY A 254 8.29 -20.16 1.12
N VAL A 255 7.76 -18.94 1.03
CA VAL A 255 6.67 -18.62 0.10
C VAL A 255 7.19 -18.75 -1.35
N PRO A 256 6.56 -19.57 -2.22
CA PRO A 256 7.02 -19.73 -3.60
C PRO A 256 6.93 -18.42 -4.39
N THR A 257 7.93 -18.13 -5.24
CA THR A 257 8.01 -16.89 -6.03
C THR A 257 6.74 -16.62 -6.86
N LYS A 258 6.16 -17.66 -7.46
CA LYS A 258 4.91 -17.55 -8.23
C LYS A 258 3.75 -17.05 -7.37
N TYR A 259 3.61 -17.60 -6.17
CA TYR A 259 2.56 -17.19 -5.22
C TYR A 259 2.84 -15.80 -4.65
N MET A 260 4.11 -15.48 -4.38
CA MET A 260 4.53 -14.18 -3.88
C MET A 260 4.12 -13.06 -4.83
N ARG A 261 4.27 -13.22 -6.15
CA ARG A 261 3.80 -12.22 -7.13
C ARG A 261 2.32 -11.90 -6.96
N LEU A 262 1.47 -12.93 -6.88
CA LEU A 262 0.03 -12.75 -6.70
C LEU A 262 -0.30 -12.13 -5.34
N CYS A 263 0.37 -12.60 -4.27
CA CYS A 263 0.18 -12.10 -2.91
C CYS A 263 0.43 -10.59 -2.81
N ARG A 264 1.54 -10.09 -3.37
CA ARG A 264 1.88 -8.66 -3.39
C ARG A 264 0.78 -7.81 -4.03
N GLU A 265 0.35 -8.24 -5.22
CA GLU A 265 -0.69 -7.54 -5.98
C GLU A 265 -1.99 -7.52 -5.18
N LEU A 266 -2.45 -8.67 -4.67
CA LEU A 266 -3.68 -8.76 -3.87
C LEU A 266 -3.61 -7.93 -2.58
N CYS A 267 -2.51 -7.96 -1.84
CA CYS A 267 -2.35 -7.16 -0.62
C CYS A 267 -2.42 -5.66 -0.90
N ALA A 268 -1.76 -5.19 -1.98
CA ALA A 268 -1.83 -3.79 -2.38
C ALA A 268 -3.26 -3.41 -2.84
N ALA A 269 -3.98 -4.32 -3.52
CA ALA A 269 -5.38 -4.14 -3.89
C ALA A 269 -6.27 -4.01 -2.66
N ASP A 270 -6.21 -5.00 -1.77
CA ASP A 270 -7.04 -5.09 -0.58
C ASP A 270 -6.81 -3.85 0.32
N ALA A 271 -5.56 -3.38 0.43
CA ALA A 271 -5.24 -2.13 1.11
C ALA A 271 -5.99 -0.93 0.49
N LEU A 272 -5.96 -0.78 -0.83
CA LEU A 272 -6.65 0.30 -1.54
C LEU A 272 -8.18 0.20 -1.42
N HIS A 273 -8.76 -0.99 -1.65
CA HIS A 273 -10.20 -1.24 -1.56
C HIS A 273 -10.75 -0.86 -0.18
N HIS A 274 -10.11 -1.35 0.89
CA HIS A 274 -10.56 -1.06 2.25
C HIS A 274 -10.23 0.38 2.67
N SER A 275 -9.14 0.98 2.20
CA SER A 275 -8.90 2.41 2.41
C SER A 275 -9.95 3.29 1.73
N ALA A 276 -10.44 2.91 0.54
CA ALA A 276 -11.55 3.57 -0.12
C ALA A 276 -12.86 3.41 0.67
N GLU A 277 -13.13 2.21 1.21
CA GLU A 277 -14.25 1.95 2.13
C GLU A 277 -14.18 2.86 3.37
N ILE A 278 -13.02 2.93 4.04
CA ILE A 278 -12.78 3.80 5.18
C ILE A 278 -13.02 5.27 4.81
N SER A 279 -12.48 5.74 3.68
CA SER A 279 -12.63 7.13 3.24
C SER A 279 -14.08 7.48 2.94
N ARG A 280 -14.82 6.62 2.21
CA ARG A 280 -16.24 6.83 1.93
C ARG A 280 -17.04 6.87 3.22
N TYR A 281 -16.80 5.94 4.13
CA TYR A 281 -17.45 5.95 5.44
C TYR A 281 -17.13 7.23 6.20
N HIS A 282 -15.87 7.67 6.21
CA HIS A 282 -15.44 8.85 6.95
C HIS A 282 -16.08 10.15 6.43
N VAL A 283 -16.13 10.33 5.11
CA VAL A 283 -16.59 11.56 4.45
C VAL A 283 -18.10 11.67 4.37
N ARG A 284 -18.85 10.54 4.33
CA ARG A 284 -20.32 10.56 4.37
C ARG A 284 -20.80 11.45 5.51
N GLU A 285 -21.80 12.28 5.27
CA GLU A 285 -22.43 13.04 6.35
C GLU A 285 -23.10 12.04 7.30
N THR A 286 -22.79 12.14 8.59
CA THR A 286 -23.67 11.57 9.60
C THR A 286 -24.95 12.39 9.56
N THR A 287 -25.99 11.88 8.90
CA THR A 287 -27.33 12.12 9.43
C THR A 287 -27.25 11.78 10.92
N GLN A 288 -27.64 12.73 11.77
CA GLN A 288 -27.74 12.52 13.21
C GLN A 288 -28.40 11.16 13.49
N PRO A 289 -28.00 10.42 14.53
CA PRO A 289 -28.73 9.21 14.90
C PRO A 289 -30.21 9.59 15.08
N PRO A 290 -31.17 8.80 14.55
CA PRO A 290 -32.57 9.07 14.78
C PRO A 290 -32.77 9.10 16.30
N THR A 291 -33.25 10.24 16.80
CA THR A 291 -33.79 10.35 18.14
C THR A 291 -34.82 9.25 18.30
N SER A 292 -34.68 8.47 19.37
CA SER A 292 -35.65 7.47 19.80
C SER A 292 -37.08 8.02 19.68
N GLY A 293 -37.85 7.47 18.74
CA GLY A 293 -39.22 7.89 18.46
C GLY A 293 -39.79 7.10 17.28
N ASP A 294 -40.55 6.06 17.61
CA ASP A 294 -41.53 5.35 16.79
C ASP A 294 -41.05 4.55 15.57
N ALA A 295 -41.06 3.22 15.77
CA ALA A 295 -40.96 2.24 14.70
C ALA A 295 -42.30 2.10 13.95
N PRO A 296 -42.35 2.27 12.62
CA PRO A 296 -43.47 1.79 11.84
C PRO A 296 -43.21 0.34 11.41
N THR A 297 -44.05 -0.57 11.88
CA THR A 297 -44.12 -1.98 11.48
C THR A 297 -44.44 -2.09 9.98
N LYS A 298 -43.46 -2.48 9.16
CA LYS A 298 -43.72 -2.88 7.75
C LYS A 298 -43.73 -4.40 7.63
N LYS A 299 -44.92 -4.92 7.33
CA LYS A 299 -45.21 -6.31 6.94
C LYS A 299 -44.30 -6.76 5.80
N ILE A 300 -43.63 -7.89 6.00
CA ILE A 300 -42.85 -8.61 4.98
C ILE A 300 -43.83 -9.21 3.97
N ARG A 301 -43.78 -8.76 2.71
CA ARG A 301 -44.44 -9.45 1.58
C ARG A 301 -43.58 -10.64 1.16
N GLY A 302 -44.20 -11.81 1.04
CA GLY A 302 -43.56 -13.10 0.79
C GLY A 302 -42.84 -13.21 -0.56
N LEU A 303 -41.80 -14.04 -0.58
CA LEU A 303 -41.11 -14.47 -1.80
C LEU A 303 -41.98 -15.46 -2.59
N PRO A 304 -41.98 -15.41 -3.94
CA PRO A 304 -42.65 -16.42 -4.76
C PRO A 304 -41.81 -17.69 -4.83
N THR A 305 -42.45 -18.82 -4.54
CA THR A 305 -41.93 -20.17 -4.68
C THR A 305 -41.73 -20.55 -6.16
N LYS A 306 -40.56 -21.11 -6.46
CA LYS A 306 -40.22 -21.67 -7.77
C LYS A 306 -41.20 -22.79 -8.15
N ARG A 307 -41.93 -22.63 -9.25
CA ARG A 307 -42.63 -23.73 -9.93
C ARG A 307 -41.59 -24.59 -10.66
N ARG A 308 -41.51 -25.86 -10.28
CA ARG A 308 -40.96 -26.93 -11.12
C ARG A 308 -41.92 -27.18 -12.29
N ARG A 309 -41.41 -27.13 -13.51
CA ARG A 309 -41.75 -28.02 -14.62
C ARG A 309 -40.45 -28.41 -15.29
#